data_AF-A0A437AHD9-F1
#
_entry.id   AF-A0A437AHD9-F1
#
_cell.length_a   1.000
_cell.length_b   1.000
_cell.length_c   1.000
_cell.angle_alpha   90.00
_cell.angle_beta   90.00
_cell.angle_gamma   90.00
#
_symmetry.space_group_name_H-M   'P 1'
#
loop_
_entity.id
_entity.type
_entity.pdbx_description
1 polymer ?
#
loop_
_entity_poly.entity_id
_entity_poly.type
_entity_poly.pdbx_seq_one_letter_code
_entity_poly.pdbx_strand_id
1 'polypeptide(L)'
;MEEFVDAGKKERIFLKEDLKGVEIYSCPNNISVLTNPTNKSLEIYCQEGQKIKRNTNFIKIENELISFSFPFKVIEIDKENKEYFMIILKVKK
;
A
#
# COMPACT_ATOMS: atom_id res chain seq x y z
N MET A 1 14.89 3.78 -40.06
CA MET A 1 13.55 3.46 -39.53
C MET A 1 13.74 3.34 -38.03
N GLU A 2 13.19 4.29 -37.27
CA GLU A 2 13.39 4.38 -35.82
C GLU A 2 12.64 3.22 -35.12
N GLU A 3 13.38 2.37 -34.42
CA GLU A 3 12.82 1.39 -33.48
C GLU A 3 12.53 2.11 -32.16
N PHE A 4 11.27 2.46 -31.94
CA PHE A 4 10.78 3.01 -30.68
C PHE A 4 10.37 1.88 -29.71
N VAL A 5 11.06 1.89 -28.56
CA VAL A 5 10.59 1.49 -27.22
C VAL A 5 10.30 0.00 -26.99
N ASP A 6 11.27 -0.71 -26.40
CA ASP A 6 10.97 -1.78 -25.43
C ASP A 6 11.56 -1.38 -24.06
N ALA A 7 11.00 -0.32 -23.49
CA ALA A 7 11.24 0.09 -22.11
C ALA A 7 10.15 -0.51 -21.23
N GLY A 8 10.32 -1.76 -20.80
CA GLY A 8 9.69 -2.23 -19.57
C GLY A 8 8.77 -3.45 -19.68
N LYS A 9 9.23 -4.57 -20.24
CA LYS A 9 8.66 -5.88 -19.87
C LYS A 9 9.48 -6.52 -18.74
N LYS A 10 9.28 -6.00 -17.52
CA LYS A 10 9.28 -6.85 -16.33
C LYS A 10 7.84 -6.88 -15.88
N GLU A 11 7.14 -7.97 -16.17
CA GLU A 11 5.92 -8.34 -15.48
C GLU A 11 6.23 -8.35 -13.97
N ARG A 12 6.10 -7.20 -13.31
CA ARG A 12 6.02 -7.14 -11.86
C ARG A 12 4.68 -7.81 -11.58
N ILE A 13 4.72 -9.07 -11.16
CA ILE A 13 3.52 -9.73 -10.64
C ILE A 13 3.13 -8.92 -9.40
N PHE A 14 2.20 -7.99 -9.59
CA PHE A 14 1.57 -7.25 -8.52
C PHE A 14 0.46 -8.14 -7.98
N LEU A 15 0.60 -8.60 -6.74
CA LEU A 15 -0.54 -9.18 -6.05
C LEU A 15 -1.47 -8.04 -5.68
N LYS A 16 -2.68 -8.06 -6.24
CA LYS A 16 -3.78 -7.15 -5.87
C LYS A 16 -4.66 -7.83 -4.84
N GLU A 17 -4.74 -7.23 -3.66
CA GLU A 17 -5.64 -7.66 -2.59
C GLU A 17 -6.62 -6.51 -2.29
N ASP A 18 -7.92 -6.81 -2.13
CA ASP A 18 -8.88 -5.85 -1.58
C ASP A 18 -9.08 -6.15 -0.10
N LEU A 19 -8.95 -5.11 0.72
CA LEU A 19 -9.17 -5.20 2.14
C LEU A 19 -10.12 -4.08 2.58
N LYS A 20 -11.41 -4.38 2.54
CA LYS A 20 -12.50 -3.48 2.96
C LYS A 20 -12.47 -2.14 2.21
N GLY A 21 -12.19 -2.16 0.90
CA GLY A 21 -12.10 -0.96 0.06
C GLY A 21 -10.72 -0.31 0.00
N VAL A 22 -9.72 -0.87 0.68
CA VAL A 22 -8.31 -0.59 0.42
C VAL A 22 -7.82 -1.57 -0.65
N GLU A 23 -7.34 -1.06 -1.77
CA GLU A 23 -6.60 -1.92 -2.70
C GLU A 23 -5.12 -1.91 -2.34
N ILE A 24 -4.53 -3.10 -2.29
CA ILE A 24 -3.14 -3.31 -1.90
C ILE A 24 -2.42 -3.94 -3.09
N TYR A 25 -1.43 -3.23 -3.61
CA TYR A 25 -0.60 -3.68 -4.72
C TYR A 25 0.78 -4.05 -4.19
N SER A 26 1.05 -5.35 -4.08
CA SER A 26 2.32 -5.85 -3.54
C SER A 26 3.31 -6.19 -4.65
N CYS A 27 4.50 -5.60 -4.60
CA CYS A 27 5.65 -5.96 -5.42
C CYS A 27 6.44 -7.15 -4.81
N PRO A 28 7.19 -7.92 -5.62
CA PRO A 28 8.05 -9.02 -5.14
C PRO A 28 9.14 -8.61 -4.14
N ASN A 29 9.49 -7.32 -4.08
CA ASN A 29 10.50 -6.79 -3.17
C ASN A 29 9.96 -6.46 -1.76
N ASN A 30 8.80 -7.01 -1.38
CA ASN A 30 8.09 -6.76 -0.13
C ASN A 30 7.53 -5.34 0.04
N ILE A 31 7.57 -4.50 -0.99
CA ILE A 31 6.91 -3.20 -0.98
C ILE A 31 5.45 -3.40 -1.38
N SER A 32 4.54 -2.78 -0.64
CA SER A 32 3.12 -2.71 -1.00
C SER A 32 2.66 -1.26 -1.06
N VAL A 33 1.89 -0.94 -2.09
CA VAL A 33 1.23 0.35 -2.27
C VAL A 33 -0.23 0.18 -1.89
N LEU A 34 -0.76 1.07 -1.07
CA LEU A 34 -2.15 1.09 -0.64
C LEU A 34 -2.87 2.25 -1.32
N THR A 35 -4.01 1.96 -1.93
CA THR A 35 -4.85 2.93 -2.61
C THR A 35 -6.29 2.87 -2.08
N ASN A 36 -7.00 3.99 -2.20
CA ASN A 36 -8.41 4.11 -1.81
C ASN A 36 -9.22 4.56 -3.04
N PRO A 37 -9.47 3.66 -4.01
CA PRO A 37 -10.12 4.02 -5.27
C PRO A 37 -11.57 4.46 -5.07
N THR A 38 -12.20 3.99 -3.98
CA THR A 38 -13.57 4.34 -3.62
C THR A 38 -13.70 5.76 -3.06
N ASN A 39 -12.59 6.46 -2.83
CA ASN A 39 -12.52 7.81 -2.26
C ASN A 39 -13.31 7.94 -0.95
N LYS A 40 -13.37 6.84 -0.20
CA LYS A 40 -14.02 6.77 1.11
C LYS A 40 -13.26 7.59 2.15
N SER A 41 -13.95 8.04 3.20
CA SER A 41 -13.30 8.73 4.32
C SER A 41 -12.19 7.87 4.90
N LEU A 42 -10.96 8.39 4.93
CA LEU A 42 -9.75 7.69 5.37
C LEU A 42 -9.12 8.43 6.54
N GLU A 43 -8.93 7.75 7.67
CA GLU A 43 -8.15 8.22 8.81
C GLU A 43 -6.88 7.37 8.95
N ILE A 44 -5.72 8.00 9.10
CA ILE A 44 -4.43 7.34 9.22
C ILE A 44 -3.92 7.50 10.66
N TYR A 45 -3.61 6.38 11.32
CA TYR A 45 -3.16 6.32 12.72
C TYR A 45 -1.68 5.98 12.87
N CYS A 46 -0.94 5.99 11.75
CA CYS A 46 0.50 5.75 11.74
C CYS A 46 1.25 6.94 11.12
N GLN A 47 2.57 6.91 11.26
CA GLN A 47 3.48 7.92 10.75
C GLN A 47 4.55 7.29 9.86
N GLU A 48 5.13 8.08 8.97
CA GLU A 48 6.26 7.65 8.15
C GLU A 48 7.43 7.15 9.01
N GLY A 49 8.09 6.09 8.53
CA GLY A 49 9.16 5.43 9.27
C GLY A 49 8.70 4.51 10.41
N GLN A 50 7.43 4.58 10.84
CA GLN A 50 6.92 3.77 11.94
C GLN A 50 6.86 2.29 11.58
N LYS A 51 7.28 1.44 12.53
CA LYS A 51 7.07 -0.02 12.44
C LYS A 51 5.75 -0.39 13.11
N ILE A 52 4.88 -1.06 12.37
CA ILE A 52 3.58 -1.54 12.83
C ILE A 52 3.65 -3.05 13.05
N LYS A 53 3.19 -3.50 14.22
CA LYS A 53 3.14 -4.92 14.55
C LYS A 53 1.94 -5.57 13.86
N ARG A 54 2.00 -6.89 13.66
CA ARG A 54 0.86 -7.69 13.17
C ARG A 54 -0.42 -7.38 13.97
N ASN A 55 -1.56 -7.38 13.30
CA ASN A 55 -2.90 -7.15 13.85
C ASN A 55 -3.06 -5.81 14.61
N THR A 56 -2.16 -4.85 14.37
CA THR A 56 -2.30 -3.49 14.90
C THR A 56 -3.06 -2.65 13.88
N ASN A 57 -4.11 -1.97 14.33
CA ASN A 57 -4.88 -1.07 13.47
C ASN A 57 -4.03 0.14 13.10
N PHE A 58 -3.98 0.48 11.82
CA PHE A 58 -3.13 1.57 11.32
C PHE A 58 -3.86 2.56 10.42
N ILE A 59 -4.98 2.16 9.84
CA ILE A 59 -5.93 3.05 9.15
C ILE A 59 -7.36 2.67 9.51
N LYS A 60 -8.26 3.63 9.34
CA LYS A 60 -9.70 3.44 9.35
C LYS A 60 -10.27 3.96 8.03
N ILE A 61 -11.06 3.14 7.37
CA ILE A 61 -11.82 3.56 6.19
C ILE A 61 -13.31 3.49 6.54
N GLU A 62 -14.01 4.62 6.38
CA GLU A 62 -15.37 4.84 6.87
C GLU A 62 -15.48 4.53 8.37
N ASN A 63 -15.97 3.33 8.73
CA ASN A 63 -16.11 2.85 10.10
C ASN A 63 -15.33 1.54 10.35
N GLU A 64 -14.57 1.07 9.37
CA GLU A 64 -13.83 -0.18 9.43
C GLU A 64 -12.37 0.07 9.80
N LEU A 65 -11.93 -0.57 10.88
CA LEU A 65 -10.52 -0.60 11.25
C LEU A 65 -9.78 -1.65 10.43
N ILE A 66 -8.61 -1.26 9.93
CA ILE A 66 -7.78 -2.07 9.05
C ILE A 66 -6.47 -2.40 9.76
N SER A 67 -6.14 -3.68 9.73
CA SER A 67 -4.88 -4.22 10.22
C SER A 67 -4.37 -5.32 9.28
N PHE A 68 -3.04 -5.51 9.27
CA PHE A 68 -2.41 -6.59 8.52
C PHE A 68 -1.97 -7.72 9.43
N SER A 69 -2.06 -8.96 8.93
CA SER A 69 -1.62 -10.18 9.63
C SER A 69 -0.10 -10.32 9.71
N PHE A 70 0.65 -9.39 9.11
CA PHE A 70 2.10 -9.32 9.09
C PHE A 70 2.60 -7.98 9.63
N PRO A 71 3.82 -7.92 10.21
CA PRO A 71 4.44 -6.66 10.56
C PRO A 71 4.96 -5.93 9.32
N PHE A 72 4.94 -4.60 9.35
CA PHE A 72 5.43 -3.77 8.26
C PHE A 72 6.03 -2.46 8.78
N LYS A 73 6.80 -1.78 7.92
CA LYS A 73 7.26 -0.41 8.14
C LYS A 73 6.53 0.51 7.18
N VAL A 74 6.03 1.65 7.66
CA VAL A 74 5.52 2.73 6.82
C VAL A 74 6.71 3.41 6.16
N ILE A 75 6.72 3.45 4.83
CA ILE A 75 7.77 4.11 4.05
C ILE A 75 7.36 5.55 3.76
N GLU A 76 6.12 5.74 3.32
CA GLU A 76 5.62 7.03 2.87
C GLU A 76 4.10 7.11 3.08
N ILE A 77 3.60 8.31 3.38
CA ILE A 77 2.17 8.63 3.47
C ILE A 77 1.91 9.85 2.59
N ASP A 78 1.25 9.65 1.46
CA ASP A 78 0.86 10.75 0.58
C ASP A 78 -0.58 11.16 0.90
N LYS A 79 -0.76 12.40 1.35
CA LYS A 79 -2.08 12.98 1.70
C LYS A 79 -2.68 13.80 0.55
N GLU A 80 -1.91 14.07 -0.49
CA GLU A 80 -2.29 14.98 -1.57
C GLU A 80 -2.59 14.22 -2.86
N ASN A 81 -1.94 13.07 -3.09
CA ASN A 81 -2.23 12.23 -4.24
C ASN A 81 -3.55 11.48 -4.15
N LYS A 82 -4.19 11.33 -5.31
CA LYS A 82 -5.36 10.46 -5.49
C LYS A 82 -4.98 9.05 -5.95
N GLU A 83 -3.73 8.83 -6.37
CA GLU A 83 -3.29 7.54 -6.90
C GLU A 83 -3.00 6.52 -5.80
N TYR A 84 -2.40 6.95 -4.70
CA TYR A 84 -2.12 6.13 -3.51
C TYR A 84 -2.11 7.02 -2.28
N PHE A 85 -2.25 6.42 -1.10
CA PHE A 85 -2.16 7.15 0.17
C PHE A 85 -1.05 6.65 1.09
N MET A 86 -0.52 5.44 0.85
CA MET A 86 0.53 4.88 1.70
C MET A 86 1.38 3.85 0.96
N ILE A 87 2.68 3.88 1.22
CA ILE A 87 3.63 2.85 0.81
C ILE A 87 4.18 2.17 2.07
N ILE A 88 4.16 0.84 2.09
CA ILE A 88 4.68 0.04 3.19
C ILE A 88 5.72 -0.97 2.73
N LEU A 89 6.58 -1.38 3.64
CA LEU A 89 7.53 -2.47 3.46
C LEU A 89 7.20 -3.60 4.43
N LYS A 90 6.82 -4.78 3.92
CA LYS A 90 6.63 -6.00 4.72
C LYS A 90 7.99 -6.39 5.31
N VAL A 91 8.08 -6.47 6.63
CA VAL A 91 9.30 -6.92 7.32
C VAL A 91 9.19 -8.40 7.64
N LYS A 92 10.25 -9.16 7.37
CA LYS A 92 10.37 -10.53 7.86
C LYS A 92 10.48 -10.49 9.39
N LYS A 93 9.80 -11.43 10.03
CA LYS A 93 9.72 -11.58 11.48
C LYS A 93 11.10 -11.77 12.10
#